data_AF-A0A8J3J4H3-F1
#
_entry.id   AF-A0A8J3J4H3-F1
#
_cell.length_a   1.000
_cell.length_b   1.000
_cell.length_c   1.000
_cell.angle_alpha   90.00
_cell.angle_beta   90.00
_cell.angle_gamma   90.00
#
_symmetry.space_group_name_H-M   'P 1'
#
loop_
_entity.id
_entity.type
_entity.pdbx_description
1 polymer ?
#
loop_
_entity_poly.entity_id
_entity_poly.type
_entity_poly.pdbx_seq_one_letter_code
_entity_poly.pdbx_strand_id
1 'polypeptide(L)'
;MAGNGPEPRDPLLPHLVWEGVLFVVALGCVTVMVALAPAGGGGTLLTNFLITAGTTGLLASGVAVSMRTATPNLAAGAIFSGAGLVTAWLVGQHHWSLPVAGFVAVTAATLAGVLLGGLTGVLSVPGWAVTFGAATAIQGAMIALTPAGAVTMADVTTPSGALWFTLFVLVSLGGGAVWLIPPVRRVFGSSRRVGDPAMWGGIAAVGAVGGLTVSCLLAGLSGVVFTQWIRSATVVPGNTLAFALGAVLLGGVSVFGRRAGIAGTLLGVVAITALQTALALRGSSSGVIAVLAAAAIVLGLPVSRLLETFSSRMSGRPPAAAGAPLAPAMPPSDPAFTAPPGAPGTAPASGPTYEVGPLGGYDAAPPHAETPVGTGPYTETPTFGAPPPAAPGVPPGSGAPRQDGPDGTVRPG
;
A
#
# COMPACT_ATOMS: atom_id res chain seq x y z
N MET A 1 16.67 -35.30 7.70
CA MET A 1 17.46 -34.06 7.55
C MET A 1 17.85 -33.95 6.08
N ALA A 2 17.04 -33.28 5.27
CA ALA A 2 17.31 -33.08 3.84
C ALA A 2 18.28 -31.90 3.65
N GLY A 3 19.14 -32.00 2.64
CA GLY A 3 20.43 -31.31 2.55
C GLY A 3 20.40 -29.79 2.60
N ASN A 4 21.31 -29.24 3.42
CA ASN A 4 21.62 -27.82 3.54
C ASN A 4 22.51 -27.36 2.36
N GLY A 5 22.01 -27.44 1.14
CA GLY A 5 22.63 -26.68 0.04
C GLY A 5 22.59 -25.18 0.39
N PRO A 6 23.65 -24.40 0.10
CA PRO A 6 23.61 -22.95 0.32
C PRO A 6 22.42 -22.37 -0.46
N GLU A 7 21.52 -21.69 0.24
CA GLU A 7 20.37 -20.99 -0.36
C GLU A 7 20.87 -20.11 -1.51
N PRO A 8 20.36 -20.29 -2.75
CA PRO A 8 20.78 -19.47 -3.87
C PRO A 8 20.57 -17.99 -3.54
N ARG A 9 21.65 -17.21 -3.54
CA ARG A 9 21.59 -15.77 -3.29
C ARG A 9 20.85 -15.10 -4.43
N ASP A 10 19.83 -14.31 -4.09
CA ASP A 10 19.16 -13.46 -5.07
C ASP A 10 20.18 -12.47 -5.65
N PRO A 11 20.30 -12.33 -6.98
CA PRO A 11 21.22 -11.39 -7.57
C PRO A 11 20.78 -9.96 -7.21
N LEU A 12 21.69 -9.16 -6.63
CA LEU A 12 21.44 -7.76 -6.27
C LEU A 12 21.47 -6.82 -7.49
N LEU A 13 22.15 -7.23 -8.57
CA LEU A 13 22.39 -6.40 -9.75
C LEU A 13 21.11 -5.86 -10.41
N PRO A 14 20.04 -6.66 -10.66
CA PRO A 14 18.80 -6.14 -11.25
C PRO A 14 18.17 -5.01 -10.41
N HIS A 15 18.23 -5.14 -9.08
CA HIS A 15 17.70 -4.13 -8.17
C HIS A 15 18.52 -2.85 -8.22
N LEU A 16 19.86 -2.95 -8.22
CA LEU A 16 20.74 -1.79 -8.33
C LEU A 16 20.56 -1.05 -9.67
N VAL A 17 20.41 -1.77 -10.78
CA VAL A 17 20.14 -1.17 -12.09
C VAL A 17 18.82 -0.40 -12.07
N TRP A 18 17.76 -0.99 -11.51
CA TRP A 18 16.47 -0.30 -11.38
C TRP A 18 16.52 0.90 -10.46
N GLU A 19 17.23 0.81 -9.33
CA GLU A 19 17.46 1.96 -8.44
C GLU A 19 18.22 3.08 -9.15
N GLY A 20 19.18 2.75 -10.03
CA GLY A 20 19.86 3.73 -10.89
C GLY A 20 18.90 4.43 -11.86
N VAL A 21 18.02 3.68 -12.53
CA VAL A 21 16.98 4.25 -13.40
C VAL A 21 16.03 5.15 -12.59
N LEU A 22 15.56 4.66 -11.45
CA LEU A 22 14.64 5.39 -10.59
C LEU A 22 15.27 6.65 -9.99
N PHE A 23 16.59 6.64 -9.73
CA PHE A 23 17.35 7.81 -9.33
C PHE A 23 17.34 8.89 -10.41
N VAL A 24 17.58 8.52 -11.68
CA VAL A 24 17.50 9.46 -12.81
C VAL A 24 16.09 10.04 -12.95
N VAL A 25 15.05 9.20 -12.82
CA VAL A 25 13.65 9.66 -12.84
C VAL A 25 13.37 10.63 -11.70
N ALA A 26 13.76 10.29 -10.46
CA ALA A 26 13.58 11.14 -9.29
C ALA A 26 14.29 12.49 -9.45
N LEU A 27 15.52 12.48 -9.95
CA LEU A 27 16.30 13.69 -10.24
C LEU A 27 15.60 14.56 -11.31
N GLY A 28 15.07 13.94 -12.37
CA GLY A 28 14.28 14.64 -13.39
C GLY A 28 13.03 15.30 -12.80
N CYS A 29 12.26 14.57 -11.99
CA CYS A 29 11.07 15.12 -11.32
C CYS A 29 11.41 16.29 -10.38
N VAL A 30 12.48 16.18 -9.60
CA VAL A 30 12.96 17.28 -8.73
C VAL A 30 13.40 18.47 -9.56
N THR A 31 14.12 18.25 -10.66
CA THR A 31 14.55 19.33 -11.56
C THR A 31 13.35 20.07 -12.16
N VAL A 32 12.32 19.36 -12.62
CA VAL A 32 11.07 19.96 -13.12
C VAL A 32 10.36 20.74 -12.03
N MET A 33 10.26 20.20 -10.82
CA MET A 33 9.66 20.90 -9.67
C MET A 33 10.39 22.21 -9.36
N VAL A 34 11.72 22.19 -9.32
CA VAL A 34 12.55 23.38 -9.05
C VAL A 34 12.43 24.39 -10.20
N ALA A 35 12.39 23.94 -11.45
CA ALA A 35 12.24 24.82 -12.62
C ALA A 35 10.87 25.54 -12.67
N LEU A 36 9.84 24.97 -12.04
CA LEU A 36 8.51 25.58 -11.92
C LEU A 36 8.37 26.47 -10.67
N ALA A 37 9.40 26.55 -9.83
CA ALA A 37 9.36 27.34 -8.60
C ALA A 37 9.33 28.85 -8.92
N PRO A 38 8.46 29.63 -8.26
CA PRO A 38 8.51 31.09 -8.36
C PRO A 38 9.86 31.66 -7.87
N ALA A 39 10.33 32.72 -8.51
CA ALA A 39 11.55 33.42 -8.08
C ALA A 39 11.42 33.87 -6.62
N GLY A 40 12.38 33.49 -5.77
CA GLY A 40 12.36 33.79 -4.33
C GLY A 40 11.53 32.81 -3.46
N GLY A 41 10.77 31.89 -4.06
CA GLY A 41 9.93 30.92 -3.34
C GLY A 41 10.63 29.61 -2.94
N GLY A 42 11.92 29.45 -3.27
CA GLY A 42 12.64 28.17 -3.15
C GLY A 42 12.69 27.59 -1.73
N GLY A 43 12.88 28.42 -0.70
CA GLY A 43 12.95 27.95 0.69
C GLY A 43 11.63 27.37 1.21
N THR A 44 10.51 28.05 0.91
CA THR A 44 9.17 27.57 1.27
C THR A 44 8.81 26.31 0.48
N LEU A 45 9.13 26.28 -0.81
CA LEU A 45 8.94 25.10 -1.65
C LEU A 45 9.71 23.89 -1.11
N LEU A 46 10.99 24.06 -0.78
CA LEU A 46 11.82 23.00 -0.22
C LEU A 46 11.25 22.51 1.12
N THR A 47 10.84 23.42 2.00
CA THR A 47 10.26 23.06 3.31
C THR A 47 8.98 22.23 3.14
N ASN A 48 8.07 22.67 2.28
CA ASN A 48 6.83 21.96 2.00
C ASN A 48 7.09 20.61 1.33
N PHE A 49 8.04 20.56 0.40
CA PHE A 49 8.46 19.32 -0.26
C PHE A 49 9.02 18.33 0.76
N LEU A 50 9.92 18.76 1.65
CA LEU A 50 10.52 17.89 2.67
C LEU A 50 9.49 17.37 3.67
N ILE A 51 8.53 18.20 4.13
CA ILE A 51 7.44 17.74 5.00
C ILE A 51 6.54 16.73 4.26
N THR A 52 6.16 17.03 3.02
CA THR A 52 5.28 16.15 2.22
C THR A 52 5.96 14.82 1.92
N ALA A 53 7.24 14.85 1.53
CA ALA A 53 8.04 13.66 1.26
C ALA A 53 8.32 12.87 2.55
N GLY A 54 8.55 13.55 3.68
CA GLY A 54 8.75 12.91 4.98
C GLY A 54 7.50 12.18 5.47
N THR A 55 6.34 12.84 5.45
CA THR A 55 5.06 12.25 5.86
C THR A 55 4.65 11.11 4.91
N THR A 56 4.57 11.36 3.60
CA THR A 56 4.26 10.34 2.59
C THR A 56 5.27 9.19 2.63
N GLY A 57 6.55 9.51 2.86
CA GLY A 57 7.63 8.55 2.94
C GLY A 57 7.57 7.63 4.15
N LEU A 58 7.18 8.13 5.32
CA LEU A 58 6.93 7.29 6.50
C LEU A 58 5.78 6.31 6.25
N LEU A 59 4.67 6.80 5.68
CA LEU A 59 3.55 5.94 5.30
C LEU A 59 3.98 4.88 4.27
N ALA A 60 4.70 5.28 3.23
CA ALA A 60 5.26 4.40 2.21
C ALA A 60 6.22 3.36 2.79
N SER A 61 7.04 3.75 3.76
CA SER A 61 7.95 2.83 4.45
C SER A 61 7.16 1.78 5.24
N GLY A 62 6.08 2.18 5.92
CA GLY A 62 5.16 1.26 6.58
C GLY A 62 4.47 0.30 5.61
N VAL A 63 4.01 0.80 4.46
CA VAL A 63 3.45 -0.05 3.39
C VAL A 63 4.50 -1.02 2.86
N ALA A 64 5.73 -0.56 2.61
CA ALA A 64 6.82 -1.39 2.12
C ALA A 64 7.20 -2.52 3.09
N VAL A 65 7.22 -2.26 4.39
CA VAL A 65 7.44 -3.29 5.43
C VAL A 65 6.32 -4.34 5.41
N SER A 66 5.06 -3.90 5.34
CA SER A 66 3.91 -4.83 5.27
C SER A 66 3.96 -5.70 4.00
N MET A 67 4.38 -5.14 2.87
CA MET A 67 4.58 -5.88 1.62
C MET A 67 5.71 -6.90 1.73
N ARG A 68 6.85 -6.51 2.30
CA ARG A 68 8.01 -7.39 2.55
C ARG A 68 7.64 -8.60 3.43
N THR A 69 6.75 -8.43 4.39
CA THR A 69 6.24 -9.55 5.22
C THR A 69 5.10 -10.36 4.56
N ALA A 70 4.81 -10.09 3.29
CA ALA A 70 3.71 -10.67 2.52
C ALA A 70 2.31 -10.45 3.16
N THR A 71 2.16 -9.36 3.91
CA THR A 71 0.90 -8.92 4.52
C THR A 71 0.54 -7.49 4.11
N PRO A 72 0.15 -7.26 2.84
CA PRO A 72 -0.21 -5.93 2.36
C PRO A 72 -1.21 -5.22 3.27
N ASN A 73 -0.83 -4.05 3.79
CA ASN A 73 -1.67 -3.28 4.71
C ASN A 73 -2.55 -2.27 3.96
N LEU A 74 -3.78 -2.66 3.64
CA LEU A 74 -4.77 -1.75 3.04
C LEU A 74 -5.37 -0.76 4.05
N ALA A 75 -5.19 -0.99 5.36
CA ALA A 75 -5.61 -0.07 6.41
C ALA A 75 -4.64 1.10 6.61
N ALA A 76 -3.44 1.07 6.04
CA ALA A 76 -2.41 2.07 6.34
C ALA A 76 -2.90 3.52 6.09
N GLY A 77 -3.69 3.75 5.04
CA GLY A 77 -4.32 5.06 4.79
C GLY A 77 -5.34 5.47 5.84
N ALA A 78 -6.22 4.55 6.24
CA ALA A 78 -7.22 4.81 7.27
C ALA A 78 -6.56 5.02 8.65
N ILE A 79 -5.48 4.31 8.96
CA ILE A 79 -4.70 4.47 10.19
C ILE A 79 -3.97 5.82 10.20
N PHE A 80 -3.39 6.22 9.06
CA PHE A 80 -2.83 7.56 8.87
C PHE A 80 -3.88 8.64 9.15
N SER A 81 -5.04 8.57 8.50
CA SER A 81 -6.12 9.55 8.69
C SER A 81 -6.67 9.51 10.11
N GLY A 82 -6.87 8.33 10.69
CA GLY A 82 -7.40 8.14 12.03
C GLY A 82 -6.46 8.66 13.12
N ALA A 83 -5.15 8.41 13.01
CA ALA A 83 -4.17 8.94 13.94
C ALA A 83 -4.09 10.48 13.86
N GLY A 84 -4.16 11.03 12.65
CA GLY A 84 -4.29 12.47 12.44
C GLY A 84 -5.56 13.03 13.09
N LEU A 85 -6.72 12.43 12.84
CA LEU A 85 -8.01 12.85 13.41
C LEU A 85 -8.02 12.79 14.93
N VAL A 86 -7.57 11.69 15.54
CA VAL A 86 -7.49 11.55 17.00
C VAL A 86 -6.58 12.64 17.59
N THR A 87 -5.46 12.94 16.94
CA THR A 87 -4.56 14.02 17.37
C THR A 87 -5.26 15.37 17.30
N ALA A 88 -5.89 15.70 16.16
CA ALA A 88 -6.61 16.96 15.99
C ALA A 88 -7.78 17.09 16.96
N TRP A 89 -8.50 16.00 17.22
CA TRP A 89 -9.61 15.96 18.15
C TRP A 89 -9.17 16.21 19.59
N LEU A 90 -8.12 15.53 20.07
CA LEU A 90 -7.59 15.72 21.42
C LEU A 90 -6.99 17.12 21.62
N VAL A 91 -6.27 17.66 20.63
CA VAL A 91 -5.67 18.99 20.70
C VAL A 91 -6.75 20.08 20.58
N GLY A 92 -7.59 19.98 19.54
CA GLY A 92 -8.54 21.02 19.18
C GLY A 92 -9.76 21.10 20.09
N GLN A 93 -10.29 19.96 20.55
CA GLN A 93 -11.53 19.94 21.36
C GLN A 93 -11.27 19.67 22.84
N HIS A 94 -10.22 18.91 23.17
CA HIS A 94 -9.89 18.57 24.55
C HIS A 94 -8.70 19.35 25.11
N HIS A 95 -8.08 20.23 24.32
CA HIS A 95 -6.94 21.07 24.72
C HIS A 95 -5.73 20.28 25.25
N TRP A 96 -5.56 19.04 24.79
CA TRP A 96 -4.36 18.27 25.12
C TRP A 96 -3.14 18.85 24.42
N SER A 97 -1.97 18.69 25.03
CA SER A 97 -0.73 19.07 24.37
C SER A 97 -0.45 18.15 23.17
N LEU A 98 0.10 18.72 22.10
CA LEU A 98 0.41 17.98 20.86
C LEU A 98 1.23 16.70 21.12
N PRO A 99 2.29 16.70 21.96
CA PRO A 99 3.08 15.48 22.19
C PRO A 99 2.27 14.35 22.82
N VAL A 100 1.37 14.67 23.76
CA VAL A 100 0.53 13.68 24.46
C VAL A 100 -0.52 13.11 23.52
N ALA A 101 -1.22 13.98 22.77
CA ALA A 101 -2.20 13.58 21.77
C ALA A 101 -1.59 12.69 20.67
N GLY A 102 -0.42 13.11 20.14
CA GLY A 102 0.32 12.35 19.15
C GLY A 102 0.78 10.99 19.67
N PHE A 103 1.28 10.93 20.92
CA PHE A 103 1.67 9.65 21.55
C PHE A 103 0.49 8.68 21.68
N VAL A 104 -0.68 9.17 22.10
CA VAL A 104 -1.90 8.36 22.21
C VAL A 104 -2.33 7.84 20.84
N ALA A 105 -2.35 8.69 19.83
CA ALA A 105 -2.72 8.31 18.46
C ALA A 105 -1.76 7.25 17.88
N VAL A 106 -0.44 7.43 18.05
CA VAL A 106 0.58 6.47 17.59
C VAL A 106 0.50 5.15 18.35
N THR A 107 0.22 5.20 19.65
CA THR A 107 0.01 3.99 20.47
C THR A 107 -1.21 3.22 19.99
N ALA A 108 -2.35 3.89 19.77
CA ALA A 108 -3.56 3.28 19.23
C ALA A 108 -3.31 2.66 17.84
N ALA A 109 -2.60 3.36 16.95
CA ALA A 109 -2.21 2.83 15.65
C ALA A 109 -1.32 1.58 15.77
N THR A 110 -0.35 1.58 16.68
CA THR A 110 0.55 0.44 16.91
C THR A 110 -0.23 -0.78 17.43
N LEU A 111 -1.13 -0.57 18.40
CA LEU A 111 -2.00 -1.62 18.95
C LEU A 111 -2.93 -2.19 17.87
N ALA A 112 -3.47 -1.34 16.98
CA ALA A 112 -4.23 -1.80 15.82
C ALA A 112 -3.37 -2.73 14.95
N GLY A 113 -2.11 -2.39 14.68
CA GLY A 113 -1.20 -3.27 13.94
C GLY A 113 -0.95 -4.63 14.59
N VAL A 114 -0.79 -4.67 15.92
CA VAL A 114 -0.67 -5.92 16.69
C VAL A 114 -1.95 -6.75 16.55
N LEU A 115 -3.12 -6.13 16.72
CA LEU A 115 -4.42 -6.78 16.60
C LEU A 115 -4.63 -7.34 15.19
N LEU A 116 -4.36 -6.55 14.15
CA LEU A 116 -4.56 -6.96 12.75
C LEU A 116 -3.61 -8.11 12.37
N GLY A 117 -2.35 -8.04 12.79
CA GLY A 117 -1.40 -9.13 12.60
C GLY A 117 -1.77 -10.38 13.38
N GLY A 118 -2.26 -10.22 14.61
CA GLY A 118 -2.77 -11.31 15.44
C GLY A 118 -3.97 -11.99 14.78
N LEU A 119 -4.97 -11.23 14.34
CA LEU A 119 -6.15 -11.75 13.64
C LEU A 119 -5.77 -12.47 12.34
N THR A 120 -4.86 -11.88 11.56
CA THR A 120 -4.33 -12.50 10.34
C THR A 120 -3.68 -13.85 10.64
N GLY A 121 -2.86 -13.91 11.69
CA GLY A 121 -2.18 -15.13 12.11
C GLY A 121 -3.10 -16.19 12.72
N VAL A 122 -4.02 -15.79 13.61
CA VAL A 122 -4.93 -16.70 14.32
C VAL A 122 -6.00 -17.27 13.38
N LEU A 123 -6.60 -16.43 12.55
CA LEU A 123 -7.64 -16.84 11.62
C LEU A 123 -7.09 -17.46 10.32
N SER A 124 -5.77 -17.39 10.10
CA SER A 124 -5.11 -17.87 8.88
C SER A 124 -5.70 -17.27 7.59
N VAL A 125 -6.22 -16.05 7.68
CA VAL A 125 -6.86 -15.34 6.57
C VAL A 125 -5.85 -14.43 5.86
N PRO A 126 -6.05 -14.08 4.59
CA PRO A 126 -5.17 -13.14 3.89
C PRO A 126 -5.15 -11.77 4.58
N GLY A 127 -3.96 -11.24 4.87
CA GLY A 127 -3.81 -9.94 5.56
C GLY A 127 -4.46 -8.76 4.83
N TRP A 128 -4.57 -8.81 3.51
CA TRP A 128 -5.27 -7.78 2.74
C TRP A 128 -6.77 -7.72 3.09
N ALA A 129 -7.41 -8.85 3.38
CA ALA A 129 -8.83 -8.90 3.71
C ALA A 129 -9.08 -8.34 5.11
N VAL A 130 -8.24 -8.72 6.09
CA VAL A 130 -8.30 -8.20 7.46
C VAL A 130 -8.06 -6.69 7.48
N THR A 131 -7.03 -6.23 6.79
CA THR A 131 -6.69 -4.80 6.76
C THR A 131 -7.70 -3.99 5.94
N PHE A 132 -8.32 -4.54 4.90
CA PHE A 132 -9.42 -3.88 4.22
C PHE A 132 -10.63 -3.70 5.14
N GLY A 133 -11.06 -4.76 5.84
CA GLY A 133 -12.15 -4.67 6.82
C GLY A 133 -11.86 -3.66 7.93
N ALA A 134 -10.61 -3.63 8.42
CA ALA A 134 -10.16 -2.64 9.39
C ALA A 134 -10.18 -1.21 8.84
N ALA A 135 -9.80 -1.00 7.57
CA ALA A 135 -9.89 0.30 6.92
C ALA A 135 -11.33 0.83 6.94
N THR A 136 -12.31 -0.02 6.59
CA THR A 136 -13.74 0.32 6.63
C THR A 136 -14.22 0.59 8.06
N ALA A 137 -13.81 -0.21 9.04
CA ALA A 137 -14.19 -0.02 10.44
C ALA A 137 -13.62 1.29 11.01
N ILE A 138 -12.35 1.59 10.76
CA ILE A 138 -11.71 2.85 11.18
C ILE A 138 -12.41 4.03 10.50
N GLN A 139 -12.73 3.92 9.21
CA GLN A 139 -13.48 4.94 8.49
C GLN A 139 -14.85 5.23 9.13
N GLY A 140 -15.62 4.18 9.43
CA GLY A 140 -16.90 4.31 10.11
C GLY A 140 -16.77 4.94 11.49
N ALA A 141 -15.76 4.56 12.26
CA ALA A 141 -15.46 5.16 13.57
C ALA A 141 -15.13 6.65 13.44
N MET A 142 -14.30 7.06 12.47
CA MET A 142 -13.97 8.47 12.24
C MET A 142 -15.23 9.30 11.91
N ILE A 143 -16.14 8.77 11.08
CA ILE A 143 -17.42 9.43 10.76
C ILE A 143 -18.28 9.59 12.03
N ALA A 144 -18.33 8.56 12.88
CA ALA A 144 -19.08 8.60 14.12
C ALA A 144 -18.49 9.60 15.14
N LEU A 145 -17.16 9.69 15.24
CA LEU A 145 -16.48 10.60 16.17
C LEU A 145 -16.57 12.06 15.74
N THR A 146 -16.59 12.36 14.44
CA THR A 146 -16.57 13.75 13.94
C THR A 146 -17.62 13.97 12.85
N PRO A 147 -18.93 14.04 13.21
CA PRO A 147 -19.99 14.30 12.24
C PRO A 147 -19.85 15.64 11.52
N ALA A 148 -19.19 16.61 12.15
CA ALA A 148 -18.89 17.94 11.59
C ALA A 148 -17.81 17.93 10.49
N GLY A 149 -17.22 16.76 10.18
CA GLY A 149 -16.34 16.55 9.03
C GLY A 149 -14.85 16.85 9.27
N ALA A 150 -14.50 18.07 9.68
CA ALA A 150 -13.11 18.46 9.88
C ALA A 150 -12.85 19.00 11.30
N VAL A 151 -11.71 18.64 11.88
CA VAL A 151 -11.23 19.19 13.15
C VAL A 151 -10.00 20.03 12.88
N THR A 152 -9.99 21.28 13.34
CA THR A 152 -8.85 22.20 13.23
C THR A 152 -8.10 22.28 14.55
N MET A 153 -6.80 22.58 14.46
CA MET A 153 -5.96 22.82 15.62
C MET A 153 -5.40 24.25 15.54
N ALA A 154 -5.72 25.06 16.55
CA ALA A 154 -5.10 26.37 16.72
C ALA A 154 -3.72 26.23 17.39
N ASP A 155 -2.84 27.21 17.15
CA ASP A 155 -1.60 27.40 17.91
C ASP A 155 -0.59 26.24 17.88
N VAL A 156 -0.59 25.46 16.80
CA VAL A 156 0.37 24.37 16.60
C VAL A 156 1.58 24.81 15.78
N THR A 157 2.78 24.58 16.31
CA THR A 157 4.04 24.86 15.61
C THR A 157 4.20 23.97 14.38
N THR A 158 4.68 24.54 13.27
CA THR A 158 4.96 23.80 12.04
C THR A 158 6.09 22.77 12.29
N PRO A 159 5.93 21.51 11.87
CA PRO A 159 6.97 20.50 12.04
C PRO A 159 8.19 20.80 11.16
N SER A 160 9.38 20.39 11.62
CA SER A 160 10.62 20.51 10.84
C SER A 160 10.62 19.51 9.67
N GLY A 161 10.52 20.02 8.44
CA GLY A 161 10.57 19.18 7.23
C GLY A 161 11.84 18.36 7.11
N ALA A 162 13.00 18.96 7.42
CA ALA A 162 14.28 18.26 7.39
C ALA A 162 14.30 17.08 8.37
N LEU A 163 13.81 17.26 9.61
CA LEU A 163 13.78 16.20 10.61
C LEU A 163 12.94 15.00 10.14
N TRP A 164 11.72 15.25 9.66
CA TRP A 164 10.81 14.18 9.25
C TRP A 164 11.24 13.51 7.95
N PHE A 165 11.82 14.27 7.01
CA PHE A 165 12.44 13.70 5.82
C PHE A 165 13.66 12.83 6.18
N THR A 166 14.54 13.29 7.07
CA THR A 166 15.67 12.49 7.55
C THR A 166 15.21 11.21 8.24
N LEU A 167 14.19 11.28 9.11
CA LEU A 167 13.62 10.09 9.73
C LEU A 167 13.09 9.11 8.68
N PHE A 168 12.36 9.60 7.67
CA PHE A 168 11.93 8.79 6.55
C PHE A 168 13.11 8.12 5.83
N VAL A 169 14.15 8.86 5.47
CA VAL A 169 15.34 8.32 4.81
C VAL A 169 15.97 7.20 5.63
N LEU A 170 16.14 7.42 6.94
CA LEU A 170 16.71 6.43 7.85
C LEU A 170 15.85 5.17 7.96
N VAL A 171 14.54 5.32 8.10
CA VAL A 171 13.60 4.18 8.19
C VAL A 171 13.54 3.41 6.86
N SER A 172 13.52 4.11 5.74
CA SER A 172 13.43 3.51 4.40
C SER A 172 14.71 2.73 4.06
N LEU A 173 15.88 3.37 4.16
CA LEU A 173 17.17 2.73 3.88
C LEU A 173 17.51 1.66 4.93
N GLY A 174 17.28 1.97 6.22
CA GLY A 174 17.49 1.03 7.32
C GLY A 174 16.59 -0.20 7.20
N GLY A 175 15.30 -0.01 6.93
CA GLY A 175 14.37 -1.11 6.70
C GLY A 175 14.74 -1.95 5.47
N GLY A 176 15.19 -1.32 4.39
CA GLY A 176 15.72 -2.00 3.21
C GLY A 176 16.98 -2.82 3.51
N ALA A 177 17.94 -2.23 4.24
CA ALA A 177 19.21 -2.87 4.62
C ALA A 177 19.01 -4.04 5.59
N VAL A 178 18.15 -3.87 6.61
CA VAL A 178 17.76 -4.94 7.54
C VAL A 178 17.13 -6.10 6.78
N TRP A 179 16.36 -5.82 5.73
CA TRP A 179 15.78 -6.86 4.88
C TRP A 179 16.81 -7.61 4.02
N LEU A 180 18.06 -7.15 3.88
CA LEU A 180 19.10 -7.94 3.22
C LEU A 180 19.61 -9.08 4.10
N ILE A 181 19.38 -9.02 5.41
CA ILE A 181 19.86 -10.01 6.38
C ILE A 181 19.04 -11.31 6.22
N PRO A 182 19.64 -12.44 5.78
CA PRO A 182 18.90 -13.66 5.48
C PRO A 182 18.08 -14.23 6.67
N PRO A 183 18.57 -14.22 7.91
CA PRO A 183 17.75 -14.56 9.08
C PRO A 183 16.45 -13.75 9.20
N VAL A 184 16.50 -12.43 9.00
CA VAL A 184 15.32 -11.55 9.09
C VAL A 184 14.31 -11.94 8.02
N ARG A 185 14.76 -12.09 6.77
CA ARG A 185 13.89 -12.52 5.66
C ARG A 185 13.23 -13.87 5.91
N ARG A 186 13.98 -14.83 6.47
CA ARG A 186 13.45 -16.17 6.75
C ARG A 186 12.38 -16.14 7.84
N VAL A 187 12.59 -15.36 8.91
CA VAL A 187 11.60 -15.23 9.99
C VAL A 187 10.35 -14.52 9.49
N PHE A 188 10.50 -13.32 8.91
CA PHE A 188 9.36 -12.46 8.58
C PHE A 188 8.71 -12.75 7.21
N GLY A 189 9.43 -13.42 6.30
CA GLY A 189 8.94 -13.79 4.97
C GLY A 189 8.35 -15.20 4.87
N SER A 190 8.39 -15.99 5.95
CA SER A 190 7.87 -17.37 5.99
C SER A 190 6.35 -17.47 6.15
N SER A 191 5.62 -16.36 5.95
CA SER A 191 4.19 -16.25 6.23
C SER A 191 3.29 -17.08 5.30
N ARG A 192 3.82 -17.69 4.23
CA ARG A 192 3.07 -18.63 3.37
C ARG A 192 3.84 -19.94 3.15
N ARG A 193 3.24 -21.08 3.50
CA ARG A 193 3.70 -22.39 3.02
C ARG A 193 3.27 -22.55 1.57
N VAL A 194 4.21 -22.88 0.71
CA VAL A 194 3.95 -23.20 -0.70
C VAL A 194 3.22 -24.56 -0.75
N GLY A 195 1.95 -24.58 -1.16
CA GLY A 195 1.19 -25.81 -1.38
C GLY A 195 -0.21 -25.85 -0.77
N ASP A 196 -0.44 -25.12 0.34
CA ASP A 196 -1.76 -25.03 0.98
C ASP A 196 -2.01 -23.61 1.54
N PRO A 197 -2.80 -22.77 0.86
CA PRO A 197 -3.11 -21.41 1.30
C PRO A 197 -3.81 -21.33 2.66
N ALA A 198 -4.46 -22.42 3.11
CA ALA A 198 -5.19 -22.47 4.37
C ALA A 198 -4.27 -22.83 5.57
N MET A 199 -3.12 -23.46 5.33
CA MET A 199 -2.19 -23.85 6.39
C MET A 199 -1.13 -22.79 6.68
N TRP A 200 -1.48 -21.83 7.54
CA TRP A 200 -0.51 -20.92 8.14
C TRP A 200 0.16 -21.64 9.33
N GLY A 201 1.45 -21.97 9.19
CA GLY A 201 2.21 -22.54 10.31
C GLY A 201 2.46 -21.47 11.39
N GLY A 202 2.52 -21.83 12.69
CA GLY A 202 2.55 -20.85 13.79
C GLY A 202 3.63 -19.73 13.71
N ILE A 203 4.76 -19.96 13.05
CA ILE A 203 5.80 -18.93 12.81
C ILE A 203 5.36 -17.89 11.75
N ALA A 204 4.45 -18.25 10.83
CA ALA A 204 3.90 -17.37 9.80
C ALA A 204 3.20 -16.13 10.39
N ALA A 205 2.62 -16.27 11.59
CA ALA A 205 1.99 -15.17 12.31
C ALA A 205 3.00 -14.07 12.73
N VAL A 206 4.28 -14.42 12.95
CA VAL A 206 5.31 -13.44 13.33
C VAL A 206 5.56 -12.43 12.22
N GLY A 207 5.55 -12.89 10.96
CA GLY A 207 5.61 -12.03 9.77
C GLY A 207 4.47 -11.01 9.76
N ALA A 208 3.24 -11.50 9.94
CA ALA A 208 2.04 -10.66 9.94
C ALA A 208 2.01 -9.66 11.10
N VAL A 209 2.27 -10.12 12.33
CA VAL A 209 2.31 -9.27 13.54
C VAL A 209 3.39 -8.22 13.40
N GLY A 210 4.63 -8.60 13.09
CA GLY A 210 5.73 -7.64 12.96
C GLY A 210 5.50 -6.65 11.81
N GLY A 211 5.10 -7.16 10.64
CA GLY A 211 4.85 -6.36 9.44
C GLY A 211 3.75 -5.33 9.62
N LEU A 212 2.58 -5.77 10.12
CA LEU A 212 1.44 -4.88 10.34
C LEU A 212 1.67 -3.94 11.53
N THR A 213 2.33 -4.38 12.61
CA THR A 213 2.67 -3.48 13.74
C THR A 213 3.54 -2.32 13.30
N VAL A 214 4.66 -2.60 12.62
CA VAL A 214 5.56 -1.55 12.12
C VAL A 214 4.87 -0.68 11.07
N SER A 215 4.06 -1.29 10.19
CA SER A 215 3.28 -0.56 9.20
C SER A 215 2.31 0.45 9.83
N CYS A 216 1.56 0.03 10.85
CA CYS A 216 0.58 0.88 11.51
C CYS A 216 1.25 1.94 12.40
N LEU A 217 2.38 1.62 13.05
CA LEU A 217 3.21 2.58 13.78
C LEU A 217 3.65 3.73 12.86
N LEU A 218 4.23 3.40 11.70
CA LEU A 218 4.72 4.40 10.74
C LEU A 218 3.58 5.18 10.08
N ALA A 219 2.45 4.53 9.80
CA ALA A 219 1.25 5.21 9.32
C ALA A 219 0.70 6.19 10.36
N GLY A 220 0.66 5.79 11.64
CA GLY A 220 0.25 6.65 12.75
C GLY A 220 1.15 7.87 12.90
N LEU A 221 2.47 7.68 12.94
CA LEU A 221 3.45 8.77 12.99
C LEU A 221 3.30 9.73 11.81
N SER A 222 3.15 9.19 10.59
CA SER A 222 2.91 9.98 9.39
C SER A 222 1.64 10.83 9.52
N GLY A 223 0.55 10.26 10.04
CA GLY A 223 -0.73 10.94 10.24
C GLY A 223 -0.65 12.11 11.22
N VAL A 224 -0.02 11.89 12.38
CA VAL A 224 0.21 12.93 13.39
C VAL A 224 0.93 14.13 12.79
N VAL A 225 2.04 13.88 12.09
CA VAL A 225 2.89 14.94 11.51
C VAL A 225 2.18 15.66 10.37
N PHE A 226 1.48 14.91 9.53
CA PHE A 226 0.70 15.49 8.44
C PHE A 226 -0.37 16.43 9.00
N THR A 227 -1.16 15.97 9.97
CA THR A 227 -2.18 16.79 10.63
C THR A 227 -1.58 18.00 11.35
N GLN A 228 -0.42 17.87 11.99
CA GLN A 228 0.32 19.00 12.56
C GLN A 228 0.67 20.05 11.49
N TRP A 229 1.10 19.61 10.31
CA TRP A 229 1.47 20.48 9.20
C TRP A 229 0.26 21.20 8.58
N ILE A 230 -0.82 20.47 8.27
CA ILE A 230 -2.04 21.07 7.69
C ILE A 230 -2.95 21.73 8.75
N ARG A 231 -2.60 21.61 10.04
CA ARG A 231 -3.35 22.12 11.20
C ARG A 231 -4.82 21.69 11.23
N SER A 232 -5.10 20.55 10.61
CA SER A 232 -6.44 20.02 10.47
C SER A 232 -6.42 18.52 10.21
N ALA A 233 -7.55 17.87 10.44
CA ALA A 233 -7.79 16.50 10.05
C ALA A 233 -9.21 16.37 9.50
N THR A 234 -9.36 15.57 8.46
CA THR A 234 -10.65 15.28 7.82
C THR A 234 -10.98 13.81 7.97
N VAL A 235 -12.26 13.51 8.07
CA VAL A 235 -12.77 12.14 8.18
C VAL A 235 -12.55 11.33 6.89
N VAL A 236 -12.53 11.96 5.71
CA VAL A 236 -12.33 11.26 4.44
C VAL A 236 -10.84 11.07 4.17
N PRO A 237 -10.35 9.83 3.98
CA PRO A 237 -8.97 9.56 3.62
C PRO A 237 -8.72 10.09 2.21
N GLY A 238 -7.70 10.95 2.07
CA GLY A 238 -7.26 11.39 0.75
C GLY A 238 -6.55 10.28 -0.03
N ASN A 239 -5.98 10.65 -1.17
CA ASN A 239 -5.22 9.74 -2.04
C ASN A 239 -3.85 9.31 -1.48
N THR A 240 -3.56 9.61 -0.21
CA THR A 240 -2.25 9.41 0.42
C THR A 240 -1.81 7.95 0.39
N LEU A 241 -2.72 7.00 0.64
CA LEU A 241 -2.42 5.57 0.51
C LEU A 241 -2.05 5.20 -0.92
N ALA A 242 -2.77 5.73 -1.92
CA ALA A 242 -2.51 5.43 -3.32
C ALA A 242 -1.14 5.95 -3.75
N PHE A 243 -0.74 7.15 -3.30
CA PHE A 243 0.61 7.68 -3.53
C PHE A 243 1.68 6.86 -2.83
N ALA A 244 1.49 6.51 -1.55
CA ALA A 244 2.42 5.69 -0.81
C ALA A 244 2.59 4.31 -1.47
N LEU A 245 1.49 3.66 -1.85
CA LEU A 245 1.50 2.37 -2.53
C LEU A 245 2.16 2.47 -3.92
N GLY A 246 1.80 3.47 -4.72
CA GLY A 246 2.42 3.72 -6.02
C GLY A 246 3.93 3.94 -5.91
N ALA A 247 4.37 4.73 -4.92
CA ALA A 247 5.79 4.97 -4.66
C ALA A 247 6.54 3.68 -4.29
N VAL A 248 5.92 2.83 -3.45
CA VAL A 248 6.48 1.55 -3.01
C VAL A 248 6.61 0.57 -4.18
N LEU A 249 5.58 0.46 -5.02
CA LEU A 249 5.58 -0.42 -6.18
C LEU A 249 6.55 0.05 -7.26
N LEU A 250 6.58 1.35 -7.55
CA LEU A 250 7.57 1.96 -8.45
C LEU A 250 9.00 1.80 -7.90
N GLY A 251 9.14 1.85 -6.57
CA GLY A 251 10.37 1.50 -5.86
C GLY A 251 10.80 0.04 -5.98
N GLY A 252 10.03 -0.81 -6.67
CA GLY A 252 10.37 -2.22 -6.91
C GLY A 252 10.15 -3.13 -5.70
N VAL A 253 9.34 -2.71 -4.72
CA VAL A 253 8.91 -3.59 -3.63
C VAL A 253 7.84 -4.54 -4.15
N SER A 254 8.11 -5.84 -4.08
CA SER A 254 7.18 -6.86 -4.55
C SER A 254 5.97 -7.01 -3.63
N VAL A 255 4.77 -7.10 -4.22
CA VAL A 255 3.51 -7.45 -3.52
C VAL A 255 3.57 -8.84 -2.87
N PHE A 256 4.45 -9.72 -3.36
CA PHE A 256 4.58 -11.10 -2.87
C PHE A 256 5.64 -11.26 -1.76
N GLY A 257 6.21 -10.16 -1.23
CA GLY A 257 7.07 -10.17 -0.04
C GLY A 257 8.48 -10.76 -0.18
N ARG A 258 8.87 -11.22 -1.37
CA ARG A 258 10.16 -11.89 -1.52
C ARG A 258 11.34 -10.95 -1.74
N ARG A 259 11.12 -9.80 -2.38
CA ARG A 259 12.18 -8.94 -2.91
C ARG A 259 11.80 -7.46 -2.87
N ALA A 260 12.77 -6.63 -2.55
CA ALA A 260 12.66 -5.18 -2.51
C ALA A 260 14.06 -4.56 -2.65
N GLY A 261 14.14 -3.40 -3.30
CA GLY A 261 15.32 -2.55 -3.25
C GLY A 261 15.59 -1.98 -1.85
N ILE A 262 16.80 -1.46 -1.66
CA ILE A 262 17.25 -0.75 -0.46
C ILE A 262 16.76 0.70 -0.53
N ALA A 263 17.07 1.39 -1.63
CA ALA A 263 16.75 2.81 -1.85
C ALA A 263 15.46 3.01 -2.66
N GLY A 264 14.92 1.95 -3.26
CA GLY A 264 13.74 2.03 -4.14
C GLY A 264 12.55 2.78 -3.53
N THR A 265 12.16 2.52 -2.28
CA THR A 265 11.06 3.25 -1.62
C THR A 265 11.37 4.73 -1.44
N LEU A 266 12.61 5.08 -1.07
CA LEU A 266 13.06 6.47 -0.97
C LEU A 266 12.94 7.19 -2.31
N LEU A 267 13.50 6.62 -3.36
CA LEU A 267 13.51 7.21 -4.70
C LEU A 267 12.10 7.32 -5.29
N GLY A 268 11.25 6.31 -5.09
CA GLY A 268 9.85 6.32 -5.53
C GLY A 268 9.04 7.44 -4.87
N VAL A 269 9.20 7.66 -3.55
CA VAL A 269 8.53 8.75 -2.83
C VAL A 269 9.02 10.11 -3.29
N VAL A 270 10.34 10.27 -3.46
CA VAL A 270 10.94 11.53 -3.95
C VAL A 270 10.39 11.86 -5.35
N ALA A 271 10.38 10.90 -6.27
CA ALA A 271 9.86 11.09 -7.62
C ALA A 271 8.37 11.49 -7.61
N ILE A 272 7.53 10.73 -6.91
CA ILE A 272 6.08 10.98 -6.86
C ILE A 272 5.77 12.32 -6.18
N THR A 273 6.42 12.62 -5.05
CA THR A 273 6.18 13.88 -4.32
C THR A 273 6.62 15.07 -5.13
N ALA A 274 7.76 14.98 -5.83
CA ALA A 274 8.26 16.07 -6.68
C ALA A 274 7.32 16.30 -7.87
N LEU A 275 6.85 15.22 -8.50
CA LEU A 275 5.91 15.31 -9.62
C LEU A 275 4.53 15.83 -9.18
N GLN A 276 4.01 15.39 -8.04
CA GLN A 276 2.78 15.93 -7.45
C GLN A 276 2.91 17.43 -7.19
N THR A 277 4.05 17.86 -6.61
CA THR A 277 4.33 19.27 -6.34
C THR A 277 4.42 20.07 -7.63
N ALA A 278 5.10 19.55 -8.65
CA ALA A 278 5.18 20.16 -9.97
C ALA A 278 3.79 20.33 -10.63
N LEU A 279 2.93 19.32 -10.55
CA LEU A 279 1.56 19.39 -11.07
C LEU A 279 0.72 20.41 -10.30
N ALA A 280 0.87 20.48 -8.97
CA ALA A 280 0.20 21.46 -8.14
C ALA A 280 0.66 22.90 -8.46
N LEU A 281 1.96 23.12 -8.69
CA LEU A 281 2.50 24.42 -9.12
C LEU A 281 1.96 24.86 -10.49
N ARG A 282 1.55 23.92 -11.34
CA ARG A 282 0.86 24.20 -12.61
C ARG A 282 -0.66 24.40 -12.48
N GLY A 283 -1.21 24.35 -11.27
CA GLY A 283 -2.65 24.47 -11.03
C GLY A 283 -3.45 23.25 -11.50
N SER A 284 -2.83 22.07 -11.58
CA SER A 284 -3.54 20.84 -11.97
C SER A 284 -4.64 20.49 -10.96
N SER A 285 -5.77 19.98 -11.44
CA SER A 285 -6.87 19.57 -10.57
C SER A 285 -6.50 18.35 -9.70
N SER A 286 -7.19 18.19 -8.58
CA SER A 286 -7.03 17.04 -7.68
C SER A 286 -7.29 15.70 -8.38
N GLY A 287 -8.18 15.68 -9.38
CA GLY A 287 -8.43 14.50 -10.21
C GLY A 287 -7.21 14.07 -11.03
N VAL A 288 -6.51 15.01 -11.68
CA VAL A 288 -5.27 14.71 -12.42
C VAL A 288 -4.19 14.18 -11.48
N ILE A 289 -4.07 14.79 -10.31
CA ILE A 289 -3.16 14.34 -9.25
C ILE A 289 -3.54 12.92 -8.77
N ALA A 290 -4.82 12.58 -8.66
CA ALA A 290 -5.28 11.23 -8.34
C ALA A 290 -4.91 10.20 -9.41
N VAL A 291 -5.05 10.57 -10.69
CA VAL A 291 -4.65 9.72 -11.83
C VAL A 291 -3.16 9.42 -11.79
N LEU A 292 -2.32 10.35 -11.34
CA LEU A 292 -0.89 10.07 -11.13
C LEU A 292 -0.66 8.95 -10.11
N ALA A 293 -1.39 8.93 -8.99
CA ALA A 293 -1.27 7.86 -8.00
C ALA A 293 -1.67 6.50 -8.60
N ALA A 294 -2.78 6.46 -9.35
CA ALA A 294 -3.23 5.26 -10.03
C ALA A 294 -2.22 4.80 -11.09
N ALA A 295 -1.68 5.71 -11.90
CA ALA A 295 -0.65 5.42 -12.89
C ALA A 295 0.62 4.84 -12.23
N ALA A 296 1.07 5.40 -11.11
CA ALA A 296 2.23 4.88 -10.38
C ALA A 296 2.01 3.44 -9.89
N ILE A 297 0.81 3.11 -9.40
CA ILE A 297 0.44 1.75 -9.01
C ILE A 297 0.48 0.82 -10.23
N VAL A 298 -0.21 1.19 -11.32
CA VAL A 298 -0.31 0.38 -12.54
C VAL A 298 1.06 0.15 -13.17
N LEU A 299 1.91 1.18 -13.24
CA LEU A 299 3.27 1.10 -13.78
C LEU A 299 4.22 0.31 -12.89
N GLY A 300 4.04 0.36 -11.56
CA GLY A 300 4.87 -0.40 -10.61
C GLY A 300 4.66 -1.92 -10.65
N LEU A 301 3.49 -2.39 -11.08
CA LEU A 301 3.20 -3.83 -11.18
C LEU A 301 4.06 -4.55 -12.25
N PRO A 302 4.16 -4.05 -13.51
CA PRO A 302 5.11 -4.57 -14.50
C PRO A 302 6.56 -4.54 -14.06
N VAL A 303 6.99 -3.50 -13.34
CA VAL A 303 8.37 -3.36 -12.83
C VAL A 303 8.75 -4.57 -11.99
N SER A 304 7.85 -5.01 -11.10
CA SER A 304 8.07 -6.19 -10.27
C SER A 304 8.25 -7.46 -11.11
N ARG A 305 7.46 -7.63 -12.17
CA ARG A 305 7.55 -8.78 -13.10
C ARG A 305 8.82 -8.74 -13.95
N LEU A 306 9.22 -7.56 -14.39
CA LEU A 306 10.41 -7.35 -15.20
C LEU A 306 11.68 -7.68 -14.40
N LEU A 307 11.77 -7.19 -13.16
CA LEU A 307 12.86 -7.50 -12.24
C LEU A 307 12.97 -9.00 -11.94
N GLU A 308 11.84 -9.68 -11.78
CA GLU A 308 11.81 -11.14 -11.61
C GLU A 308 12.34 -11.85 -12.87
N THR A 309 11.89 -11.44 -14.05
CA THR A 309 12.29 -12.03 -15.33
C THR A 309 13.80 -11.86 -15.59
N PHE A 310 14.37 -10.70 -15.29
CA PHE A 310 15.81 -10.48 -15.45
C PHE A 310 16.63 -11.29 -14.44
N SER A 311 16.18 -11.35 -13.19
CA SER A 311 16.87 -12.12 -12.16
C SER A 311 16.89 -13.62 -12.46
N SER A 312 15.79 -14.19 -12.98
CA SER A 312 15.71 -15.63 -13.28
C SER A 312 16.63 -16.02 -14.42
N ARG A 313 16.69 -15.18 -15.46
CA ARG A 313 17.62 -15.35 -16.59
C ARG A 313 19.09 -15.32 -16.15
N MET A 314 19.46 -14.36 -15.29
CA MET A 314 20.83 -14.26 -14.78
C MET A 314 21.22 -15.38 -13.82
N SER A 315 20.27 -15.90 -13.03
CA SER A 315 20.53 -17.02 -12.13
C SER A 315 20.64 -18.38 -12.85
N GLY A 316 20.46 -18.43 -14.18
CA GLY A 316 20.51 -19.68 -14.95
C GLY A 316 19.48 -20.72 -14.51
N ARG A 317 18.44 -20.30 -13.75
CA ARG A 317 17.42 -21.21 -13.25
C ARG A 317 16.52 -21.56 -14.44
N PRO A 318 16.39 -22.84 -14.82
CA PRO A 318 15.38 -23.24 -15.79
C PRO A 318 14.05 -22.68 -15.31
N PRO A 319 13.24 -22.02 -16.18
CA PRO A 319 11.92 -21.57 -15.79
C PRO A 319 11.22 -22.78 -15.16
N ALA A 320 10.83 -22.65 -13.89
CA ALA A 320 10.14 -23.73 -13.20
C ALA A 320 8.98 -24.12 -14.10
N ALA A 321 9.07 -25.30 -14.72
CA ALA A 321 8.19 -25.70 -15.79
C ALA A 321 6.76 -25.57 -15.25
N ALA A 322 6.05 -24.56 -15.75
CA ALA A 322 4.67 -24.32 -15.39
C ALA A 322 3.90 -25.54 -15.89
N GLY A 323 3.61 -26.48 -14.98
CA GLY A 323 2.93 -27.72 -15.32
C GLY A 323 3.84 -28.84 -15.82
N ALA A 324 5.04 -29.03 -15.27
CA ALA A 324 5.56 -30.41 -15.27
C ALA A 324 4.48 -31.27 -14.58
N PRO A 325 3.87 -32.26 -15.27
CA PRO A 325 2.92 -33.15 -14.63
C PRO A 325 3.60 -33.68 -13.40
N LEU A 326 2.94 -33.57 -12.24
CA LEU A 326 3.37 -34.30 -11.05
C LEU A 326 3.65 -35.71 -11.55
N ALA A 327 4.92 -36.11 -11.53
CA ALA A 327 5.27 -37.48 -11.89
C ALA A 327 4.30 -38.35 -11.08
N PRO A 328 3.52 -39.23 -11.75
CA PRO A 328 2.44 -39.96 -11.10
C PRO A 328 3.00 -40.50 -9.80
N ALA A 329 2.36 -40.10 -8.68
CA ALA A 329 2.83 -40.42 -7.34
C ALA A 329 3.21 -41.88 -7.37
N MET A 330 4.52 -42.15 -7.21
CA MET A 330 5.02 -43.51 -7.21
C MET A 330 4.15 -44.22 -6.17
N PRO A 331 3.39 -45.26 -6.56
CA PRO A 331 2.47 -45.90 -5.63
C PRO A 331 3.27 -46.27 -4.39
N PRO A 332 2.72 -46.04 -3.18
CA PRO A 332 3.40 -46.39 -1.95
C PRO A 332 3.94 -47.81 -2.12
N SER A 333 5.26 -47.95 -2.00
CA SER A 333 5.89 -49.26 -1.98
C SER A 333 5.38 -49.92 -0.71
N ASP A 334 4.32 -50.70 -0.83
CA ASP A 334 3.77 -51.49 0.26
C ASP A 334 4.93 -52.33 0.85
N PRO A 335 5.34 -52.10 2.11
CA PRO A 335 6.40 -52.89 2.72
C PRO A 335 5.92 -54.29 3.15
N ALA A 336 4.83 -54.81 2.57
CA ALA A 336 4.11 -55.97 3.09
C ALA A 336 3.66 -56.99 2.04
N PHE A 337 4.42 -57.19 0.96
CA PHE A 337 4.30 -58.42 0.17
C PHE A 337 5.56 -59.28 0.28
N THR A 338 5.82 -59.76 1.50
CA THR A 338 6.60 -61.00 1.67
C THR A 338 5.75 -62.14 1.12
N ALA A 339 6.08 -62.59 -0.09
CA ALA A 339 5.50 -63.81 -0.66
C ALA A 339 5.76 -65.00 0.29
N PRO A 340 4.74 -65.84 0.58
CA PRO A 340 4.97 -67.07 1.33
C PRO A 340 5.84 -68.04 0.50
N PRO A 341 6.87 -68.68 1.08
CA PRO A 341 7.61 -69.72 0.39
C PRO A 341 6.79 -71.01 0.39
N GLY A 342 6.29 -71.40 -0.78
CA GLY A 342 5.82 -72.75 -1.05
C GLY A 342 4.36 -72.86 -1.51
N ALA A 343 4.14 -72.77 -2.82
CA ALA A 343 3.00 -73.40 -3.47
C ALA A 343 3.46 -73.95 -4.83
N PRO A 344 3.40 -75.28 -5.06
CA PRO A 344 3.67 -75.88 -6.37
C PRO A 344 2.53 -75.56 -7.34
N GLY A 345 2.89 -75.46 -8.62
CA GLY A 345 2.08 -74.82 -9.64
C GLY A 345 0.73 -75.46 -9.94
N THR A 346 -0.19 -74.58 -10.35
CA THR A 346 -1.33 -74.91 -11.20
C THR A 346 -1.53 -73.79 -12.21
N ALA A 347 -1.84 -74.22 -13.44
CA ALA A 347 -1.95 -73.45 -14.69
C ALA A 347 -3.00 -72.31 -14.65
N PRO A 348 -3.04 -71.43 -15.67
CA PRO A 348 -3.70 -70.13 -15.59
C PRO A 348 -5.22 -70.26 -15.74
N ALA A 349 -5.95 -69.81 -14.73
CA ALA A 349 -7.38 -69.59 -14.82
C ALA A 349 -7.64 -68.18 -15.37
N SER A 350 -8.32 -68.15 -16.50
CA SER A 350 -8.92 -67.00 -17.17
C SER A 350 -9.95 -66.27 -16.28
N GLY A 351 -9.81 -64.94 -16.17
CA GLY A 351 -10.90 -64.00 -15.85
C GLY A 351 -10.49 -62.85 -14.92
N PRO A 352 -11.21 -61.70 -14.89
CA PRO A 352 -12.32 -61.29 -15.74
C PRO A 352 -11.91 -60.18 -16.73
N THR A 353 -12.49 -60.21 -17.92
CA THR A 353 -12.58 -59.05 -18.81
C THR A 353 -13.47 -58.00 -18.15
N TYR A 354 -12.91 -56.83 -17.88
CA TYR A 354 -13.68 -55.65 -17.53
C TYR A 354 -14.42 -55.19 -18.79
N GLU A 355 -15.70 -55.51 -18.87
CA GLU A 355 -16.60 -54.98 -19.88
C GLU A 355 -16.78 -53.48 -19.61
N VAL A 356 -16.14 -52.66 -20.44
CA VAL A 356 -16.34 -51.21 -20.47
C VAL A 356 -17.72 -50.97 -21.05
N GLY A 357 -18.71 -50.80 -20.18
CA GLY A 357 -20.06 -50.39 -20.58
C GLY A 357 -20.03 -49.06 -21.35
N PRO A 358 -20.94 -48.84 -22.31
CA PRO A 358 -20.97 -47.62 -23.08
C PRO A 358 -21.24 -46.45 -22.15
N LEU A 359 -20.36 -45.44 -22.21
CA LEU A 359 -20.54 -44.14 -21.59
C LEU A 359 -21.90 -43.59 -21.98
N GLY A 360 -22.82 -43.57 -21.00
CA GLY A 360 -24.13 -42.95 -21.13
C GLY A 360 -23.96 -41.51 -21.61
N GLY A 361 -24.66 -41.19 -22.70
CA GLY A 361 -24.71 -39.86 -23.27
C GLY A 361 -25.14 -38.85 -22.21
N TYR A 362 -24.31 -37.82 -22.05
CA TYR A 362 -24.78 -36.56 -21.48
C TYR A 362 -25.66 -35.92 -22.55
N ASP A 363 -26.96 -36.17 -22.47
CA ASP A 363 -27.94 -35.37 -23.20
C ASP A 363 -27.75 -33.91 -22.80
N ALA A 364 -27.31 -33.12 -23.78
CA ALA A 364 -27.21 -31.68 -23.65
C ALA A 364 -28.61 -31.14 -23.32
N ALA A 365 -28.74 -30.55 -22.13
CA ALA A 365 -29.92 -29.77 -21.78
C ALA A 365 -30.16 -28.70 -22.86
N PRO A 366 -31.40 -28.52 -23.33
CA PRO A 366 -31.70 -27.51 -24.33
C PRO A 366 -31.37 -26.12 -23.81
N PRO A 367 -30.93 -25.19 -24.69
CA PRO A 367 -30.63 -23.83 -24.29
C PRO A 367 -31.89 -23.17 -23.75
N HIS A 368 -31.84 -22.71 -22.50
CA HIS A 368 -32.84 -21.80 -21.98
C HIS A 368 -32.85 -20.54 -22.85
N ALA A 369 -33.99 -20.29 -23.49
CA ALA A 369 -34.23 -19.07 -24.23
C ALA A 369 -34.05 -17.88 -23.29
N GLU A 370 -33.03 -17.07 -23.55
CA GLU A 370 -32.88 -15.75 -22.95
C GLU A 370 -34.13 -14.94 -23.30
N THR A 371 -34.90 -14.58 -22.28
CA THR A 371 -35.95 -13.58 -22.41
C THR A 371 -35.28 -12.23 -22.68
N PRO A 372 -35.71 -11.45 -23.69
CA PRO A 372 -35.14 -10.14 -23.95
C PRO A 372 -35.37 -9.24 -22.74
N VAL A 373 -34.29 -8.87 -22.06
CA VAL A 373 -34.31 -7.79 -21.07
C VAL A 373 -34.64 -6.52 -21.84
N GLY A 374 -35.86 -6.01 -21.62
CA GLY A 374 -36.32 -4.77 -22.22
C GLY A 374 -35.37 -3.63 -21.89
N THR A 375 -34.77 -3.05 -22.92
CA THR A 375 -34.07 -1.77 -22.86
C THR A 375 -35.10 -0.66 -22.66
N GLY A 376 -35.50 -0.44 -21.41
CA GLY A 376 -36.16 0.81 -21.02
C GLY A 376 -35.16 1.96 -21.11
N PRO A 377 -35.55 3.15 -21.59
CA PRO A 377 -34.65 4.29 -21.69
C PRO A 377 -34.47 4.91 -20.30
N TYR A 378 -33.39 4.55 -19.60
CA TYR A 378 -32.88 5.37 -18.50
C TYR A 378 -32.03 6.50 -19.07
N THR A 379 -32.68 7.51 -19.63
CA THR A 379 -32.12 8.86 -19.74
C THR A 379 -32.43 9.61 -18.45
N GLU A 380 -31.79 9.22 -17.34
CA GLU A 380 -31.62 10.13 -16.22
C GLU A 380 -30.43 11.03 -16.53
N THR A 381 -30.73 12.17 -17.14
CA THR A 381 -29.81 13.29 -17.19
C THR A 381 -29.71 13.83 -15.76
N PRO A 382 -28.52 13.88 -15.12
CA PRO A 382 -28.39 14.50 -13.82
C PRO A 382 -28.73 15.99 -13.97
N THR A 383 -29.91 16.36 -13.50
CA THR A 383 -30.31 17.76 -13.38
C THR A 383 -29.48 18.34 -12.25
N PHE A 384 -28.37 18.99 -12.62
CA PHE A 384 -27.70 19.91 -11.73
C PHE A 384 -28.74 20.97 -11.34
N GLY A 385 -29.17 20.92 -10.07
CA GLY A 385 -30.08 21.91 -9.52
C GLY A 385 -29.54 23.30 -9.82
N ALA A 386 -30.42 24.17 -10.34
CA ALA A 386 -30.11 25.58 -10.54
C ALA A 386 -29.54 26.16 -9.24
N PRO A 387 -28.53 27.06 -9.32
CA PRO A 387 -28.01 27.74 -8.15
C PRO A 387 -29.17 28.41 -7.40
N PRO A 388 -29.17 28.39 -6.06
CA PRO A 388 -30.22 29.03 -5.28
C PRO A 388 -30.31 30.52 -5.68
N PRO A 389 -31.53 31.08 -5.76
CA PRO A 389 -31.71 32.49 -6.08
C PRO A 389 -30.94 33.34 -5.08
N ALA A 390 -30.23 34.35 -5.60
CA ALA A 390 -29.48 35.30 -4.79
C ALA A 390 -30.39 35.87 -3.69
N ALA A 391 -29.90 35.83 -2.45
CA ALA A 391 -30.59 36.40 -1.31
C ALA A 391 -30.96 37.87 -1.62
N PRO A 392 -32.23 38.27 -1.50
CA PRO A 392 -32.62 39.66 -1.70
C PRO A 392 -32.09 40.48 -0.51
N GLY A 393 -31.28 41.52 -0.79
CA GLY A 393 -31.14 42.64 0.13
C GLY A 393 -29.78 42.91 0.76
N VAL A 394 -28.66 42.76 0.03
CA VAL A 394 -27.43 43.49 0.41
C VAL A 394 -27.39 44.80 -0.38
N PRO A 395 -27.62 45.96 0.26
CA PRO A 395 -27.52 47.26 -0.41
C PRO A 395 -26.07 47.51 -0.87
N PRO A 396 -25.86 48.04 -2.09
CA PRO A 396 -24.53 48.42 -2.54
C PRO A 396 -24.13 49.73 -1.84
N GLY A 397 -23.25 49.64 -0.84
CA GLY A 397 -22.66 50.85 -0.25
C GLY A 397 -22.23 50.70 1.20
N SER A 398 -20.99 50.27 1.42
CA SER A 398 -20.15 50.88 2.46
C SER A 398 -18.71 50.80 1.98
N GLY A 399 -18.09 51.98 1.88
CA GLY A 399 -16.79 52.17 1.27
C GLY A 399 -15.70 51.38 1.98
N ALA A 400 -14.71 50.95 1.20
CA ALA A 400 -13.47 50.44 1.74
C ALA A 400 -12.85 51.48 2.70
N PRO A 401 -12.33 51.07 3.87
CA PRO A 401 -11.61 51.98 4.75
C PRO A 401 -10.38 52.52 4.01
N ARG A 402 -10.29 53.85 3.96
CA ARG A 402 -9.14 54.60 3.44
C ARG A 402 -7.92 54.17 4.25
N GLN A 403 -6.98 53.45 3.63
CA GLN A 403 -5.68 53.20 4.22
C GLN A 403 -4.81 54.44 4.00
N ASP A 404 -4.71 55.27 5.03
CA ASP A 404 -3.72 56.34 5.07
C ASP A 404 -2.35 55.69 5.33
N GLY A 405 -1.47 55.76 4.33
CA GLY A 405 -0.06 55.41 4.50
C GLY A 405 0.66 56.44 5.39
N PRO A 406 1.76 56.05 6.06
CA PRO A 406 2.47 56.91 7.01
C PRO A 406 3.04 58.21 6.41
N ASP A 407 3.05 58.36 5.08
CA ASP A 407 3.67 59.50 4.39
C ASP A 407 2.66 60.45 3.70
N GLY A 408 1.36 60.33 3.97
CA GLY A 408 0.34 61.31 3.52
C GLY A 408 0.19 61.49 2.00
N THR A 409 0.77 60.61 1.17
CA THR A 409 0.70 60.72 -0.28
C THR A 409 -0.49 59.92 -0.84
N VAL A 410 -1.50 60.65 -1.32
CA VAL A 410 -2.65 60.10 -2.04
C VAL A 410 -2.18 59.68 -3.44
N ARG A 411 -2.12 58.36 -3.71
CA ARG A 411 -1.96 57.86 -5.08
C ARG A 411 -3.34 57.81 -5.77
N PRO A 412 -3.51 58.36 -6.98
CA PRO A 412 -4.71 58.18 -7.77
C PRO A 412 -4.82 56.72 -8.23
N GLY A 413 -6.03 56.17 -8.16
CA GLY A 413 -6.39 54.82 -8.59
C GLY A 413 -6.71 54.70 -10.06
#